data_AF-A0A1M6UE73-F1
#
_entry.id   AF-A0A1M6UE73-F1
#
_cell.length_a   1.000
_cell.length_b   1.000
_cell.length_c   1.000
_cell.angle_alpha   90.00
_cell.angle_beta   90.00
_cell.angle_gamma   90.00
#
_symmetry.space_group_name_H-M   'P 1'
#
loop_
_entity.id
_entity.type
_entity.pdbx_description
1 polymer ?
#
loop_
_entity_poly.entity_id
_entity_poly.type
_entity_poly.pdbx_seq_one_letter_code
_entity_poly.pdbx_strand_id
1 'polypeptide(L)'
;MTNKIPKRIANSVMNSLRGGVVPRIGLEYIAVGRKDEIEALLSDVDMVISGGASFRFIVGKYGSGKSFLLQTIRNYTMEKNFVVLDADLSPERRLVGNKGQGLATYRELVKNMATRTKPDGGALPLILEKWLSGIQSAVLLEYNLSPDEPEFEAAVNKKVLETLNSLDGMVNGFDFSRMLLLYRSASKDSDEEKKARVLKWFKGEYATKTEVKNELGVNILITDDNWYDYLKLFAGFLVGAGYGGMLVLIDELVNLFKIPHTIARQYNYEKILTMYNDVLQGKAEHIGIIMGGTPQCIEDSHKGIFSYEALKSRLEEGRFAREKGYRDMLSPIIRLAPLSHEELFVLVEKLALIHGELYDYTVKLKQEDYLCFLQTELSRVGADSKVTPREIIRDFIELLNLSMQNKDTDIRTILGGGNFTFAEDRIGEEAIHQEFADFEL
;
A
#
# COMPACT_ATOMS: atom_id res chain seq x y z
N MET A 1 1.52 -4.75 -28.52
CA MET A 1 1.83 -3.31 -28.71
C MET A 1 2.52 -2.83 -27.45
N THR A 2 3.84 -2.62 -27.50
CA THR A 2 4.64 -2.15 -26.38
C THR A 2 4.28 -0.68 -26.12
N ASN A 3 3.55 -0.42 -25.04
CA ASN A 3 3.32 0.95 -24.56
C ASN A 3 4.69 1.57 -24.24
N LYS A 4 5.11 2.52 -25.07
CA LYS A 4 6.37 3.25 -24.90
C LYS A 4 6.33 4.01 -23.58
N ILE A 5 7.29 3.78 -22.68
CA ILE A 5 7.29 4.42 -21.37
C ILE A 5 7.71 5.90 -21.52
N PRO A 6 6.96 6.87 -20.98
CA PRO A 6 7.39 8.26 -21.01
C PRO A 6 8.72 8.42 -20.26
N LYS A 7 9.70 9.14 -20.85
CA LYS A 7 11.05 9.34 -20.26
C LYS A 7 11.04 9.79 -18.80
N ARG A 8 10.08 10.64 -18.42
CA ARG A 8 9.91 11.09 -17.03
C ARG A 8 9.61 9.93 -16.08
N ILE A 9 8.73 9.00 -16.50
CA ILE A 9 8.35 7.81 -15.71
C ILE A 9 9.53 6.83 -15.68
N ALA A 10 10.16 6.57 -16.83
CA ALA A 10 11.37 5.73 -16.90
C ALA A 10 12.48 6.20 -15.96
N ASN A 11 12.77 7.52 -15.93
CA ASN A 11 13.75 8.10 -15.02
C ASN A 11 13.35 7.89 -13.54
N SER A 12 12.08 8.09 -13.19
CA SER A 12 11.60 7.86 -11.83
C SER A 12 11.75 6.40 -11.42
N VAL A 13 11.35 5.46 -12.28
CA VAL A 13 11.46 4.01 -12.05
C VAL A 13 12.92 3.63 -11.81
N MET A 14 13.81 4.00 -12.73
CA MET A 14 15.24 3.64 -12.65
C MET A 14 15.93 4.24 -11.42
N ASN A 15 15.62 5.48 -11.04
CA ASN A 15 16.20 6.11 -9.85
C ASN A 15 15.71 5.47 -8.55
N SER A 16 14.41 5.16 -8.43
CA SER A 16 13.88 4.46 -7.25
C SER A 16 14.50 3.09 -7.09
N LEU A 17 14.54 2.30 -8.16
CA LEU A 17 15.11 0.95 -8.14
C LEU A 17 16.62 0.95 -7.85
N ARG A 18 17.37 1.91 -8.41
CA ARG A 18 18.79 2.11 -8.08
C ARG A 18 19.01 2.42 -6.59
N GLY A 19 18.10 3.20 -5.99
CA GLY A 19 18.10 3.48 -4.55
C GLY A 19 17.61 2.32 -3.67
N GLY A 20 17.21 1.19 -4.25
CA GLY A 20 16.64 0.05 -3.52
C GLY A 20 15.22 0.28 -3.02
N VAL A 21 14.50 1.26 -3.57
CA VAL A 21 13.14 1.65 -3.18
C VAL A 21 12.16 1.31 -4.30
N VAL A 22 10.93 0.96 -3.93
CA VAL A 22 9.85 0.71 -4.89
C VAL A 22 9.36 2.06 -5.46
N PRO A 23 9.30 2.24 -6.80
CA PRO A 23 8.79 3.48 -7.38
C PRO A 23 7.29 3.67 -7.12
N ARG A 24 6.85 4.93 -7.00
CA ARG A 24 5.42 5.26 -6.84
C ARG A 24 4.64 5.30 -8.16
N ILE A 25 5.34 5.51 -9.27
CA ILE A 25 4.78 5.62 -10.63
C ILE A 25 5.51 4.67 -11.58
N GLY A 26 4.82 4.16 -12.59
CA GLY A 26 5.42 3.30 -13.61
C GLY A 26 5.67 1.85 -13.18
N LEU A 27 5.01 1.39 -12.12
CA LEU A 27 5.09 0.00 -11.66
C LEU A 27 4.55 -0.98 -12.69
N GLU A 28 3.54 -0.57 -13.46
CA GLU A 28 2.90 -1.33 -14.53
C GLU A 28 3.88 -1.77 -15.62
N TYR A 29 4.98 -1.03 -15.83
CA TYR A 29 6.00 -1.38 -16.82
C TYR A 29 6.97 -2.46 -16.33
N ILE A 30 7.13 -2.59 -15.00
CA ILE A 30 8.08 -3.54 -14.38
C ILE A 30 7.38 -4.67 -13.62
N ALA A 31 6.04 -4.66 -13.53
CA ALA A 31 5.28 -5.71 -12.88
C ALA A 31 5.51 -7.06 -13.58
N VAL A 32 5.90 -8.06 -12.80
CA VAL A 32 6.07 -9.45 -13.23
C VAL A 32 5.42 -10.37 -12.21
N GLY A 33 4.73 -11.39 -12.69
CA GLY A 33 3.96 -12.30 -11.85
C GLY A 33 2.78 -11.63 -11.17
N ARG A 34 2.30 -12.27 -10.09
CA ARG A 34 1.28 -11.73 -9.16
C ARG A 34 -0.12 -11.49 -9.70
N LYS A 35 -0.47 -12.09 -10.83
CA LYS A 35 -1.80 -11.90 -11.45
C LYS A 35 -2.91 -12.32 -10.48
N ASP A 36 -2.78 -13.51 -9.91
CA ASP A 36 -3.77 -14.07 -8.99
C ASP A 36 -3.92 -13.23 -7.71
N GLU A 37 -2.79 -12.78 -7.13
CA GLU A 37 -2.81 -11.93 -5.93
C GLU A 37 -3.44 -10.55 -6.22
N ILE A 38 -3.13 -9.95 -7.37
CA ILE A 38 -3.72 -8.67 -7.79
C ILE A 38 -5.22 -8.84 -8.04
N GLU A 39 -5.63 -9.89 -8.75
CA GLU A 39 -7.03 -10.14 -9.08
C GLU A 39 -7.88 -10.36 -7.81
N ALA A 40 -7.36 -11.10 -6.84
CA ALA A 40 -8.00 -11.28 -5.53
C ALA A 40 -8.19 -9.95 -4.78
N LEU A 41 -7.15 -9.10 -4.75
CA LEU A 41 -7.23 -7.78 -4.11
C LEU A 41 -8.16 -6.82 -4.86
N LEU A 42 -8.22 -6.89 -6.19
CA LEU A 42 -9.17 -6.09 -6.98
C LEU A 42 -10.62 -6.52 -6.75
N SER A 43 -10.87 -7.82 -6.59
CA SER A 43 -12.19 -8.31 -6.19
C SER A 43 -12.61 -7.77 -4.81
N ASP A 44 -11.67 -7.65 -3.87
CA ASP A 44 -11.96 -7.02 -2.58
C ASP A 44 -12.29 -5.53 -2.74
N VAL A 45 -11.59 -4.82 -3.63
CA VAL A 45 -11.88 -3.41 -3.93
C VAL A 45 -13.30 -3.26 -4.49
N ASP A 46 -13.72 -4.15 -5.39
CA ASP A 46 -15.08 -4.13 -5.95
C ASP A 46 -16.16 -4.43 -4.89
N MET A 47 -15.86 -5.29 -3.91
CA MET A 47 -16.72 -5.50 -2.75
C MET A 47 -16.86 -4.23 -1.90
N VAL A 48 -15.76 -3.48 -1.70
CA VAL A 48 -15.77 -2.22 -0.94
C VAL A 48 -16.58 -1.13 -1.64
N ILE A 49 -16.53 -1.05 -2.98
CA ILE A 49 -17.38 -0.16 -3.78
C ILE A 49 -18.86 -0.40 -3.48
N SER A 50 -19.23 -1.66 -3.30
CA SER A 50 -20.61 -2.10 -3.11
C SER A 50 -21.14 -1.90 -1.67
N GLY A 51 -20.39 -1.24 -0.78
CA GLY A 51 -20.76 -1.05 0.62
C GLY A 51 -20.11 -2.02 1.60
N GLY A 52 -19.38 -3.02 1.11
CA GLY A 52 -18.67 -3.97 1.96
C GLY A 52 -17.40 -3.39 2.59
N ALA A 53 -16.72 -4.23 3.36
CA ALA A 53 -15.39 -3.97 3.89
C ALA A 53 -14.51 -5.22 3.75
N SER A 54 -13.20 -5.02 3.59
CA SER A 54 -12.24 -6.12 3.42
C SER A 54 -11.08 -5.99 4.38
N PHE A 55 -10.54 -7.14 4.81
CA PHE A 55 -9.35 -7.19 5.65
C PHE A 55 -8.42 -8.30 5.17
N ARG A 56 -7.23 -7.93 4.70
CA ARG A 56 -6.22 -8.86 4.17
C ARG A 56 -4.87 -8.66 4.84
N PHE A 57 -4.11 -9.75 4.92
CA PHE A 57 -2.70 -9.76 5.26
C PHE A 57 -1.90 -10.16 4.04
N ILE A 58 -0.87 -9.39 3.69
CA ILE A 58 0.10 -9.76 2.68
C ILE A 58 1.37 -10.21 3.40
N VAL A 59 1.68 -11.50 3.27
CA VAL A 59 2.74 -12.16 4.04
C VAL A 59 3.82 -12.66 3.10
N GLY A 60 5.04 -12.17 3.28
CA GLY A 60 6.15 -12.55 2.44
C GLY A 60 7.50 -12.22 3.08
N LYS A 61 8.52 -13.03 2.75
CA LYS A 61 9.90 -12.80 3.22
C LYS A 61 10.44 -11.47 2.67
N TYR A 62 11.52 -10.94 3.26
CA TYR A 62 12.20 -9.78 2.69
C TYR A 62 12.58 -10.06 1.22
N GLY A 63 12.34 -9.07 0.35
CA GLY A 63 12.57 -9.22 -1.09
C GLY A 63 11.47 -9.95 -1.87
N SER A 64 10.43 -10.51 -1.25
CA SER A 64 9.33 -11.21 -1.97
C SER A 64 8.42 -10.30 -2.83
N GLY A 65 8.65 -8.99 -2.86
CA GLY A 65 7.81 -8.06 -3.62
C GLY A 65 6.57 -7.56 -2.87
N LYS A 66 6.51 -7.68 -1.54
CA LYS A 66 5.39 -7.15 -0.73
C LYS A 66 5.12 -5.67 -0.98
N SER A 67 6.12 -4.82 -0.79
CA SER A 67 5.95 -3.37 -0.99
C SER A 67 5.65 -3.04 -2.47
N PHE A 68 6.14 -3.86 -3.41
CA PHE A 68 5.77 -3.74 -4.82
C PHE A 68 4.28 -4.02 -5.04
N LEU A 69 3.75 -5.11 -4.48
CA LEU A 69 2.33 -5.45 -4.58
C LEU A 69 1.45 -4.39 -3.89
N LEU A 70 1.82 -3.91 -2.71
CA LEU A 70 1.11 -2.84 -1.99
C LEU A 70 1.03 -1.54 -2.80
N GLN A 71 2.13 -1.13 -3.44
CA GLN A 71 2.12 0.06 -4.30
C GLN A 71 1.36 -0.17 -5.62
N THR A 72 1.38 -1.40 -6.14
CA THR A 72 0.62 -1.76 -7.34
C THR A 72 -0.89 -1.67 -7.06
N ILE A 73 -1.37 -2.28 -5.98
CA ILE A 73 -2.80 -2.21 -5.60
C ILE A 73 -3.20 -0.78 -5.25
N ARG A 74 -2.33 0.02 -4.60
CA ARG A 74 -2.56 1.45 -4.35
C ARG A 74 -2.88 2.20 -5.64
N ASN A 75 -2.09 2.00 -6.69
CA ASN A 75 -2.29 2.68 -7.97
C ASN A 75 -3.60 2.25 -8.66
N TYR A 76 -3.86 0.94 -8.76
CA TYR A 76 -5.12 0.45 -9.33
C TYR A 76 -6.36 0.92 -8.56
N THR A 77 -6.27 0.98 -7.23
CA THR A 77 -7.40 1.40 -6.39
C THR A 77 -7.68 2.89 -6.58
N MET A 78 -6.66 3.73 -6.71
CA MET A 78 -6.83 5.15 -7.06
C MET A 78 -7.47 5.34 -8.45
N GLU A 79 -7.18 4.47 -9.43
CA GLU A 79 -7.84 4.50 -10.74
C GLU A 79 -9.34 4.22 -10.65
N LYS A 80 -9.75 3.36 -9.71
CA LYS A 80 -11.15 3.09 -9.34
C LYS A 80 -11.79 4.17 -8.45
N ASN A 81 -11.22 5.38 -8.40
CA ASN A 81 -11.75 6.53 -7.65
C ASN A 81 -11.81 6.32 -6.12
N PHE A 82 -10.87 5.57 -5.55
CA PHE A 82 -10.70 5.46 -4.09
C PHE A 82 -9.79 6.55 -3.54
N VAL A 83 -9.91 6.75 -2.23
CA VAL A 83 -8.87 7.40 -1.43
C VAL A 83 -8.02 6.33 -0.76
N VAL A 84 -6.70 6.44 -0.88
CA VAL A 84 -5.76 5.49 -0.28
C VAL A 84 -4.98 6.17 0.83
N LEU A 85 -4.86 5.51 1.99
CA LEU A 85 -4.04 5.94 3.11
C LEU A 85 -2.97 4.87 3.34
N ASP A 86 -1.70 5.28 3.41
CA ASP A 86 -0.57 4.36 3.60
C ASP A 86 0.35 4.81 4.75
N ALA A 87 0.76 3.87 5.59
CA ALA A 87 1.72 4.14 6.67
C ALA A 87 2.54 2.88 7.02
N ASP A 88 3.83 3.10 7.28
CA ASP A 88 4.71 2.06 7.80
C ASP A 88 4.74 2.13 9.33
N LEU A 89 4.53 0.98 9.98
CA LEU A 89 4.76 0.86 11.41
C LEU A 89 6.24 0.99 11.74
N SER A 90 6.54 1.56 12.89
CA SER A 90 7.90 1.78 13.37
C SER A 90 7.92 1.71 14.91
N PRO A 91 9.09 1.79 15.57
CA PRO A 91 9.12 1.84 17.03
C PRO A 91 8.24 2.94 17.64
N GLU A 92 8.06 4.06 16.92
CA GLU A 92 7.25 5.22 17.32
C GLU A 92 5.83 5.23 16.73
N ARG A 93 5.54 4.39 15.73
CA ARG A 93 4.22 4.24 15.09
C ARG A 93 3.70 2.81 15.28
N ARG A 94 2.69 2.67 16.13
CA ARG A 94 2.06 1.39 16.49
C ARG A 94 0.55 1.51 16.35
N LEU A 95 -0.19 0.43 16.53
CA LEU A 95 -1.65 0.49 16.54
C LEU A 95 -2.18 0.91 17.92
N VAL A 96 -1.46 0.52 18.97
CA VAL A 96 -1.70 0.89 20.36
C VAL A 96 -0.38 1.25 21.03
N GLY A 97 -0.39 2.32 21.82
CA GLY A 97 0.70 2.71 22.70
C GLY A 97 0.24 3.70 23.77
N ASN A 98 1.12 4.00 24.72
CA ASN A 98 0.81 4.87 25.87
C ASN A 98 1.40 6.28 25.72
N LYS A 99 1.97 6.59 24.54
CA LYS A 99 2.75 7.80 24.26
C LYS A 99 2.36 8.48 22.94
N GLY A 100 1.13 8.31 22.46
CA GLY A 100 0.70 8.87 21.19
C GLY A 100 1.09 8.03 19.97
N GLN A 101 1.48 6.76 20.16
CA GLN A 101 2.01 5.93 19.07
C GLN A 101 0.91 5.46 18.11
N GLY A 102 -0.31 5.25 18.61
CA GLY A 102 -1.50 4.98 17.79
C GLY A 102 -1.89 6.19 16.98
N LEU A 103 -1.94 7.35 17.65
CA LEU A 103 -2.18 8.65 17.04
C LEU A 103 -1.10 9.01 16.02
N ALA A 104 0.16 8.62 16.24
CA ALA A 104 1.24 8.82 15.28
C ALA A 104 1.02 8.02 13.98
N THR A 105 0.49 6.79 14.08
CA THR A 105 0.10 6.00 12.90
C THR A 105 -1.07 6.66 12.17
N TYR A 106 -2.09 7.12 12.90
CA TYR A 106 -3.20 7.87 12.31
C TYR A 106 -2.76 9.16 11.60
N ARG A 107 -1.89 9.96 12.24
CA ARG A 107 -1.31 11.17 11.66
C ARG A 107 -0.61 10.87 10.34
N GLU A 108 0.19 9.80 10.30
CA GLU A 108 0.90 9.39 9.09
C GLU A 108 -0.08 8.92 8.00
N LEU A 109 -1.10 8.14 8.34
CA LEU A 109 -2.15 7.71 7.41
C LEU A 109 -2.89 8.91 6.78
N VAL A 110 -3.35 9.86 7.60
CA VAL A 110 -4.07 11.05 7.10
C VAL A 110 -3.16 11.98 6.31
N LYS A 111 -1.89 12.11 6.72
CA LYS A 111 -0.89 12.89 5.99
C LYS A 111 -0.61 12.27 4.61
N ASN A 112 -0.50 10.95 4.52
CA ASN A 112 -0.24 10.23 3.27
C ASN A 112 -1.50 9.95 2.45
N MET A 113 -2.66 10.40 2.91
CA MET A 113 -3.93 10.31 2.19
C MET A 113 -3.78 10.82 0.76
N ALA A 114 -4.06 9.94 -0.19
CA ALA A 114 -3.83 10.15 -1.61
C ALA A 114 -5.07 9.85 -2.44
N THR A 115 -5.15 10.52 -3.58
CA THR A 115 -6.21 10.34 -4.59
C THR A 115 -5.57 10.30 -5.97
N ARG A 116 -6.32 9.90 -6.99
CA ARG A 116 -5.84 9.91 -8.39
C ARG A 116 -5.24 11.25 -8.82
N THR A 117 -5.81 12.37 -8.37
CA THR A 117 -5.35 13.73 -8.70
C THR A 117 -4.19 14.21 -7.82
N LYS A 118 -3.94 13.55 -6.68
CA LYS A 118 -2.85 13.88 -5.76
C LYS A 118 -2.25 12.59 -5.17
N PRO A 119 -1.42 11.86 -5.94
CA PRO A 119 -0.90 10.55 -5.54
C PRO A 119 0.22 10.62 -4.48
N ASP A 120 0.84 11.79 -4.30
CA ASP A 120 1.98 11.97 -3.39
C ASP A 120 1.59 12.12 -1.91
N GLY A 121 0.30 12.29 -1.61
CA GLY A 121 -0.23 12.48 -0.26
C GLY A 121 -0.82 13.88 -0.03
N GLY A 122 -1.34 14.12 1.17
CA GLY A 122 -1.93 15.40 1.57
C GLY A 122 -3.19 15.78 0.79
N ALA A 123 -4.01 14.80 0.40
CA ALA A 123 -5.23 15.01 -0.39
C ALA A 123 -6.41 15.54 0.44
N LEU A 124 -6.36 15.50 1.77
CA LEU A 124 -7.47 15.90 2.64
C LEU A 124 -8.05 17.30 2.34
N PRO A 125 -7.25 18.38 2.20
CA PRO A 125 -7.80 19.70 1.88
C PRO A 125 -8.55 19.70 0.55
N LEU A 126 -7.97 19.08 -0.48
CA LEU A 126 -8.58 18.96 -1.82
C LEU A 126 -9.89 18.17 -1.77
N ILE A 127 -9.96 17.11 -0.96
CA ILE A 127 -11.17 16.31 -0.78
C ILE A 127 -12.29 17.16 -0.17
N LEU A 128 -12.00 17.91 0.90
CA LEU A 128 -12.99 18.75 1.57
C LEU A 128 -13.48 19.89 0.67
N GLU A 129 -12.59 20.54 -0.08
CA GLU A 129 -12.94 21.57 -1.05
C GLU A 129 -13.81 21.01 -2.18
N LYS A 130 -13.43 19.86 -2.74
CA LYS A 130 -14.18 19.19 -3.82
C LYS A 130 -15.55 18.74 -3.34
N TRP A 131 -15.65 18.23 -2.10
CA TRP A 131 -16.92 17.85 -1.49
C TRP A 131 -17.88 19.04 -1.38
N LEU A 132 -17.43 20.16 -0.79
CA LEU A 132 -18.25 21.36 -0.67
C LEU A 132 -18.68 21.92 -2.03
N SER A 133 -17.73 22.01 -2.97
CA SER A 133 -17.99 22.49 -4.33
C SER A 133 -18.96 21.57 -5.07
N GLY A 134 -18.88 20.27 -4.83
CA GLY A 134 -19.79 19.25 -5.37
C GLY A 134 -21.21 19.42 -4.84
N ILE A 135 -21.38 19.67 -3.53
CA ILE A 135 -22.70 19.96 -2.95
C ILE A 135 -23.29 21.24 -3.54
N GLN A 136 -22.52 22.32 -3.60
CA GLN A 136 -22.97 23.60 -4.18
C GLN A 136 -23.41 23.43 -5.63
N SER A 137 -22.61 22.74 -6.44
CA SER A 137 -22.94 22.46 -7.84
C SER A 137 -24.21 21.61 -7.98
N ALA A 138 -24.39 20.62 -7.11
CA ALA A 138 -25.59 19.79 -7.12
C ALA A 138 -26.85 20.60 -6.77
N VAL A 139 -26.76 21.55 -5.83
CA VAL A 139 -27.89 22.43 -5.48
C VAL A 139 -28.22 23.39 -6.62
N LEU A 140 -27.22 23.96 -7.30
CA LEU A 140 -27.43 24.82 -8.47
C LEU A 140 -28.19 24.09 -9.58
N LEU A 141 -27.83 22.83 -9.86
CA LEU A 141 -28.45 22.02 -10.90
C LEU A 141 -29.86 21.54 -10.54
N GLU A 142 -30.08 21.15 -9.28
CA GLU A 142 -31.32 20.53 -8.83
C GLU A 142 -32.44 21.56 -8.57
N TYR A 143 -32.08 22.72 -8.01
CA TYR A 143 -33.06 23.74 -7.63
C TYR A 143 -33.06 24.96 -8.59
N ASN A 144 -32.11 25.03 -9.53
CA ASN A 144 -31.95 26.15 -10.47
C ASN A 144 -31.89 27.53 -9.78
N LEU A 145 -31.35 27.55 -8.56
CA LEU A 145 -31.19 28.74 -7.72
C LEU A 145 -29.90 29.48 -8.04
N SER A 146 -29.89 30.79 -7.83
CA SER A 146 -28.67 31.59 -7.93
C SER A 146 -27.85 31.52 -6.63
N PRO A 147 -26.49 31.57 -6.67
CA PRO A 147 -25.65 31.62 -5.47
C PRO A 147 -25.98 32.77 -4.49
N ASP A 148 -26.59 33.84 -4.99
CA ASP A 148 -26.93 35.04 -4.20
C ASP A 148 -28.27 34.92 -3.44
N GLU A 149 -29.04 33.85 -3.69
CA GLU A 149 -30.35 33.66 -3.06
C GLU A 149 -30.20 33.02 -1.66
N PRO A 150 -30.92 33.52 -0.63
CA PRO A 150 -30.92 32.91 0.71
C PRO A 150 -31.37 31.44 0.70
N GLU A 151 -32.21 31.08 -0.28
CA GLU A 151 -32.74 29.73 -0.51
C GLU A 151 -31.64 28.76 -0.95
N PHE A 152 -30.63 29.24 -1.70
CA PHE A 152 -29.47 28.44 -2.07
C PHE A 152 -28.69 27.98 -0.83
N GLU A 153 -28.43 28.90 0.09
CA GLU A 153 -27.76 28.60 1.35
C GLU A 153 -28.56 27.62 2.21
N ALA A 154 -29.88 27.76 2.28
CA ALA A 154 -30.75 26.82 2.98
C ALA A 154 -30.70 25.41 2.36
N ALA A 155 -30.71 25.32 1.02
CA ALA A 155 -30.62 24.05 0.31
C ALA A 155 -29.24 23.38 0.47
N VAL A 156 -28.14 24.13 0.40
CA VAL A 156 -26.79 23.62 0.70
C VAL A 156 -26.70 23.13 2.14
N ASN A 157 -27.22 23.88 3.11
CA ASN A 157 -27.29 23.46 4.52
C ASN A 157 -28.00 22.10 4.64
N LYS A 158 -29.15 21.95 3.99
CA LYS A 158 -29.93 20.71 4.02
C LYS A 158 -29.14 19.52 3.47
N LYS A 159 -28.49 19.67 2.31
CA LYS A 159 -27.74 18.59 1.67
C LYS A 159 -26.46 18.21 2.43
N VAL A 160 -25.82 19.19 3.07
CA VAL A 160 -24.74 18.93 4.04
C VAL A 160 -25.27 18.10 5.20
N LEU A 161 -26.37 18.51 5.84
CA LEU A 161 -26.95 17.77 6.96
C LEU A 161 -27.38 16.34 6.57
N GLU A 162 -27.90 16.13 5.35
CA GLU A 162 -28.20 14.80 4.83
C GLU A 162 -26.93 13.91 4.77
N THR A 163 -25.80 14.48 4.33
CA THR A 163 -24.51 13.79 4.33
C THR A 163 -24.00 13.51 5.74
N LEU A 164 -24.28 14.39 6.70
CA LEU A 164 -23.85 14.23 8.10
C LEU A 164 -24.71 13.21 8.87
N ASN A 165 -26.01 13.11 8.55
CA ASN A 165 -26.92 12.18 9.21
C ASN A 165 -26.52 10.71 9.03
N SER A 166 -25.90 10.36 7.91
CA SER A 166 -25.36 9.00 7.71
C SER A 166 -24.17 8.70 8.62
N LEU A 167 -23.42 9.73 9.03
CA LEU A 167 -22.26 9.61 9.92
C LEU A 167 -22.66 9.63 11.39
N ASP A 168 -23.72 10.35 11.75
CA ASP A 168 -24.16 10.51 13.15
C ASP A 168 -24.57 9.19 13.83
N GLY A 169 -24.94 8.16 13.06
CA GLY A 169 -25.19 6.81 13.56
C GLY A 169 -23.93 6.05 13.98
N MET A 170 -22.74 6.54 13.62
CA MET A 170 -21.45 5.92 13.91
C MET A 170 -20.82 6.48 15.20
N VAL A 171 -19.91 5.72 15.80
CA VAL A 171 -19.15 6.16 16.99
C VAL A 171 -18.31 7.39 16.64
N ASN A 172 -18.45 8.46 17.43
CA ASN A 172 -17.85 9.79 17.20
C ASN A 172 -18.36 10.53 15.93
N GLY A 173 -19.49 10.10 15.36
CA GLY A 173 -20.10 10.73 14.17
C GLY A 173 -20.43 12.20 14.36
N PHE A 174 -21.15 12.53 15.43
CA PHE A 174 -21.51 13.91 15.79
C PHE A 174 -20.29 14.85 15.85
N ASP A 175 -19.20 14.34 16.41
CA ASP A 175 -17.95 15.06 16.61
C ASP A 175 -17.29 15.40 15.26
N PHE A 176 -17.28 14.44 14.34
CA PHE A 176 -16.79 14.60 12.97
C PHE A 176 -17.68 15.52 12.15
N SER A 177 -19.00 15.34 12.23
CA SER A 177 -20.02 16.19 11.61
C SER A 177 -19.86 17.66 12.03
N ARG A 178 -19.62 17.91 13.32
CA ARG A 178 -19.37 19.27 13.83
C ARG A 178 -18.12 19.91 13.21
N MET A 179 -17.06 19.14 12.96
CA MET A 179 -15.84 19.65 12.31
C MET A 179 -16.05 19.97 10.84
N LEU A 180 -16.84 19.16 10.13
CA LEU A 180 -17.24 19.47 8.75
C LEU A 180 -18.09 20.75 8.66
N LEU A 181 -19.01 20.96 9.61
CA LEU A 181 -19.80 22.19 9.70
C LEU A 181 -18.92 23.42 9.97
N LEU A 182 -17.91 23.29 10.84
CA LEU A 182 -16.93 24.35 11.08
C LEU A 182 -16.10 24.66 9.83
N TYR A 183 -15.65 23.63 9.11
CA TYR A 183 -14.93 23.80 7.85
C TYR A 183 -15.78 24.52 6.79
N ARG A 184 -17.06 24.17 6.69
CA ARG A 184 -17.99 24.86 5.78
C ARG A 184 -18.22 26.32 6.16
N SER A 185 -18.48 26.62 7.43
CA SER A 185 -18.61 28.01 7.90
C SER A 185 -17.35 28.81 7.58
N ALA A 186 -16.17 28.25 7.87
CA ALA A 186 -14.90 28.89 7.51
C ALA A 186 -14.74 29.09 6.00
N SER A 187 -15.27 28.17 5.19
CA SER A 187 -15.27 28.30 3.73
C SER A 187 -16.18 29.41 3.22
N LYS A 188 -17.34 29.58 3.84
CA LYS A 188 -18.27 30.68 3.52
C LYS A 188 -17.68 32.04 3.89
N ASP A 189 -17.08 32.13 5.09
CA ASP A 189 -16.53 33.37 5.61
C ASP A 189 -15.15 33.72 5.01
N SER A 190 -14.63 32.87 4.10
CA SER A 190 -13.26 32.96 3.55
C SER A 190 -12.17 33.04 4.64
N ASP A 191 -12.40 32.37 5.77
CA ASP A 191 -11.50 32.32 6.92
C ASP A 191 -10.51 31.15 6.76
N GLU A 192 -9.38 31.44 6.12
CA GLU A 192 -8.31 30.47 5.87
C GLU A 192 -7.63 29.99 7.16
N GLU A 193 -7.57 30.81 8.21
CA GLU A 193 -7.01 30.39 9.49
C GLU A 193 -7.88 29.31 10.13
N LYS A 194 -9.19 29.52 10.17
CA LYS A 194 -10.13 28.56 10.74
C LYS A 194 -10.18 27.27 9.93
N LYS A 195 -10.09 27.33 8.60
CA LYS A 195 -9.90 26.14 7.75
C LYS A 195 -8.65 25.37 8.14
N ALA A 196 -7.51 26.05 8.28
CA ALA A 196 -6.25 25.43 8.65
C ALA A 196 -6.31 24.76 10.03
N ARG A 197 -6.97 25.39 11.01
CA ARG A 197 -7.22 24.82 12.35
C ARG A 197 -8.10 23.56 12.29
N VAL A 198 -9.16 23.57 11.48
CA VAL A 198 -9.99 22.37 11.29
C VAL A 198 -9.20 21.24 10.60
N LEU A 199 -8.36 21.56 9.60
CA LEU A 199 -7.48 20.59 8.96
C LEU A 199 -6.46 20.01 9.95
N LYS A 200 -5.88 20.84 10.83
CA LYS A 200 -5.00 20.42 11.93
C LYS A 200 -5.73 19.42 12.86
N TRP A 201 -7.02 19.61 13.08
CA TRP A 201 -7.85 18.68 13.85
C TRP A 201 -8.05 17.34 13.15
N PHE A 202 -8.43 17.33 11.87
CA PHE A 202 -8.61 16.09 11.11
C PHE A 202 -7.30 15.30 11.00
N LYS A 203 -6.15 15.97 10.90
CA LYS A 203 -4.84 15.32 10.94
C LYS A 203 -4.47 14.78 12.32
N GLY A 204 -5.22 15.11 13.37
CA GLY A 204 -4.94 14.71 14.75
C GLY A 204 -3.72 15.42 15.34
N GLU A 205 -3.35 16.62 14.84
CA GLU A 205 -2.12 17.33 15.21
C GLU A 205 -2.23 18.12 16.54
N TYR A 206 -3.43 18.22 17.12
CA TYR A 206 -3.63 18.83 18.44
C TYR A 206 -3.11 17.93 19.57
N ALA A 207 -2.52 18.54 20.60
CA ALA A 207 -2.02 17.81 21.77
C ALA A 207 -3.03 17.73 22.91
N THR A 208 -3.85 18.78 23.09
CA THR A 208 -4.75 18.88 24.24
C THR A 208 -6.15 19.33 23.84
N LYS A 209 -7.16 18.89 24.61
CA LYS A 209 -8.55 19.36 24.46
C LYS A 209 -8.69 20.87 24.67
N THR A 210 -7.87 21.45 25.56
CA THR A 210 -7.85 22.89 25.84
C THR A 210 -7.44 23.68 24.61
N GLU A 211 -6.44 23.22 23.87
CA GLU A 211 -6.00 23.84 22.62
C GLU A 211 -7.12 23.84 21.58
N VAL A 212 -7.79 22.68 21.38
CA VAL A 212 -8.95 22.58 20.48
C VAL A 212 -10.10 23.49 20.93
N LYS A 213 -10.36 23.57 22.24
CA LYS A 213 -11.42 24.43 22.77
C LYS A 213 -11.13 25.91 22.53
N ASN A 214 -9.87 26.34 22.68
CA ASN A 214 -9.48 27.72 22.47
C ASN A 214 -9.48 28.10 20.98
N GLU A 215 -9.03 27.20 20.11
CA GLU A 215 -8.87 27.48 18.68
C GLU A 215 -10.16 27.27 17.86
N LEU A 216 -10.96 26.26 18.21
CA LEU A 216 -12.14 25.82 17.45
C LEU A 216 -13.45 25.90 18.25
N GLY A 217 -13.41 26.15 19.56
CA GLY A 217 -14.61 26.19 20.41
C GLY A 217 -15.20 24.81 20.72
N VAL A 218 -14.41 23.75 20.54
CA VAL A 218 -14.87 22.37 20.64
C VAL A 218 -14.01 21.56 21.63
N ASN A 219 -14.61 20.64 22.38
CA ASN A 219 -13.94 19.85 23.42
C ASN A 219 -13.69 18.39 22.99
N ILE A 220 -13.26 18.19 21.73
CA ILE A 220 -13.09 16.86 21.13
C ILE A 220 -11.65 16.70 20.66
N LEU A 221 -11.05 15.55 20.93
CA LEU A 221 -9.67 15.25 20.56
C LEU A 221 -9.56 13.82 20.03
N ILE A 222 -8.77 13.67 18.96
CA ILE A 222 -8.36 12.36 18.44
C ILE A 222 -7.19 11.87 19.29
N THR A 223 -7.30 10.66 19.83
CA THR A 223 -6.35 10.05 20.76
C THR A 223 -5.92 8.66 20.30
N ASP A 224 -4.99 8.05 21.02
CA ASP A 224 -4.55 6.67 20.79
C ASP A 224 -5.70 5.63 20.85
N ASP A 225 -6.79 5.95 21.55
CA ASP A 225 -7.89 5.01 21.77
C ASP A 225 -8.92 5.03 20.63
N ASN A 226 -9.21 6.22 20.09
CA ASN A 226 -10.36 6.46 19.20
C ASN A 226 -9.98 6.72 17.72
N TRP A 227 -8.70 6.75 17.36
CA TRP A 227 -8.26 7.06 15.99
C TRP A 227 -8.87 6.13 14.92
N TYR A 228 -9.11 4.86 15.26
CA TYR A 228 -9.70 3.89 14.34
C TYR A 228 -11.17 4.21 14.03
N ASP A 229 -11.92 4.74 14.99
CA ASP A 229 -13.30 5.15 14.75
C ASP A 229 -13.37 6.32 13.77
N TYR A 230 -12.40 7.25 13.84
CA TYR A 230 -12.27 8.32 12.85
C TYR A 230 -11.92 7.83 11.45
N LEU A 231 -11.18 6.72 11.30
CA LEU A 231 -10.98 6.10 9.99
C LEU A 231 -12.29 5.53 9.42
N LYS A 232 -13.11 4.89 10.26
CA LYS A 232 -14.44 4.42 9.83
C LYS A 232 -15.33 5.58 9.38
N LEU A 233 -15.29 6.70 10.11
CA LEU A 233 -15.99 7.94 9.73
C LEU A 233 -15.48 8.51 8.41
N PHE A 234 -14.17 8.49 8.18
CA PHE A 234 -13.61 8.88 6.89
C PHE A 234 -14.12 8.00 5.75
N ALA A 235 -14.20 6.68 5.93
CA ALA A 235 -14.73 5.79 4.89
C ALA A 235 -16.14 6.19 4.45
N GLY A 236 -17.06 6.37 5.42
CA GLY A 236 -18.43 6.81 5.13
C GLY A 236 -18.49 8.21 4.52
N PHE A 237 -17.71 9.15 5.06
CA PHE A 237 -17.64 10.52 4.54
C PHE A 237 -17.15 10.57 3.09
N LEU A 238 -16.12 9.79 2.76
CA LEU A 238 -15.52 9.76 1.42
C LEU A 238 -16.51 9.25 0.38
N VAL A 239 -17.34 8.26 0.72
CA VAL A 239 -18.43 7.81 -0.18
C VAL A 239 -19.49 8.91 -0.34
N GLY A 240 -19.88 9.58 0.75
CA GLY A 240 -20.74 10.77 0.68
C GLY A 240 -20.14 11.91 -0.15
N ALA A 241 -18.80 11.99 -0.25
CA ALA A 241 -18.07 12.93 -1.10
C ALA A 241 -17.87 12.46 -2.56
N GLY A 242 -18.42 11.30 -2.92
CA GLY A 242 -18.39 10.77 -4.30
C GLY A 242 -17.14 9.94 -4.64
N TYR A 243 -16.41 9.43 -3.63
CA TYR A 243 -15.35 8.43 -3.83
C TYR A 243 -15.92 7.00 -3.75
N GLY A 244 -15.25 6.05 -4.38
CA GLY A 244 -15.67 4.63 -4.37
C GLY A 244 -15.47 3.92 -3.03
N GLY A 245 -14.69 4.50 -2.12
CA GLY A 245 -14.36 3.93 -0.83
C GLY A 245 -12.96 4.35 -0.36
N MET A 246 -12.50 3.72 0.72
CA MET A 246 -11.19 3.96 1.32
C MET A 246 -10.36 2.69 1.39
N LEU A 247 -9.09 2.75 1.00
CA LEU A 247 -8.12 1.66 1.19
C LEU A 247 -7.05 2.10 2.19
N VAL A 248 -6.83 1.31 3.24
CA VAL A 248 -5.82 1.54 4.28
C VAL A 248 -4.73 0.50 4.16
N LEU A 249 -3.51 0.95 3.92
CA LEU A 249 -2.31 0.12 3.79
C LEU A 249 -1.42 0.33 5.01
N ILE A 250 -1.15 -0.73 5.76
CA ILE A 250 -0.24 -0.70 6.91
C ILE A 250 0.87 -1.71 6.67
N ASP A 251 2.08 -1.24 6.32
CA ASP A 251 3.23 -2.13 6.11
C ASP A 251 4.11 -2.20 7.37
N GLU A 252 5.14 -3.05 7.31
CA GLU A 252 6.15 -3.21 8.35
C GLU A 252 5.59 -3.70 9.71
N LEU A 253 4.60 -4.61 9.68
CA LEU A 253 4.07 -5.27 10.88
C LEU A 253 5.16 -5.93 11.74
N VAL A 254 6.31 -6.27 11.16
CA VAL A 254 7.48 -6.80 11.87
C VAL A 254 7.90 -5.91 13.05
N ASN A 255 7.62 -4.61 13.01
CA ASN A 255 7.91 -3.71 14.13
C ASN A 255 7.06 -3.99 15.37
N LEU A 256 5.86 -4.58 15.22
CA LEU A 256 5.08 -5.09 16.35
C LEU A 256 5.71 -6.35 16.95
N PHE A 257 6.24 -7.23 16.12
CA PHE A 257 6.96 -8.44 16.55
C PHE A 257 8.22 -8.10 17.36
N LYS A 258 8.91 -7.01 17.00
CA LYS A 258 10.10 -6.51 17.70
C LYS A 258 9.80 -5.91 19.08
N ILE A 259 8.54 -5.69 19.46
CA ILE A 259 8.19 -5.15 20.77
C ILE A 259 8.63 -6.14 21.86
N PRO A 260 9.54 -5.74 22.77
CA PRO A 260 10.05 -6.65 23.80
C PRO A 260 8.97 -7.07 24.80
N HIS A 261 8.12 -6.14 25.21
CA HIS A 261 7.12 -6.34 26.26
C HIS A 261 5.89 -7.08 25.72
N THR A 262 5.64 -8.29 26.21
CA THR A 262 4.55 -9.17 25.72
C THR A 262 3.17 -8.54 25.83
N ILE A 263 2.84 -7.88 26.95
CA ILE A 263 1.52 -7.24 27.13
C ILE A 263 1.31 -6.11 26.10
N ALA A 264 2.34 -5.32 25.83
CA ALA A 264 2.24 -4.24 24.85
C ALA A 264 2.05 -4.77 23.42
N ARG A 265 2.67 -5.91 23.11
CA ARG A 265 2.48 -6.62 21.85
C ARG A 265 1.05 -7.19 21.74
N GLN A 266 0.53 -7.78 22.82
CA GLN A 266 -0.85 -8.29 22.89
C GLN A 266 -1.89 -7.20 22.67
N TYR A 267 -1.74 -6.00 23.25
CA TYR A 267 -2.67 -4.88 22.99
C TYR A 267 -2.72 -4.48 21.51
N ASN A 268 -1.58 -4.52 20.82
CA ASN A 268 -1.55 -4.26 19.38
C ASN A 268 -2.27 -5.37 18.59
N TYR A 269 -2.11 -6.64 18.98
CA TYR A 269 -2.83 -7.76 18.37
C TYR A 269 -4.33 -7.71 18.65
N GLU A 270 -4.74 -7.34 19.86
CA GLU A 270 -6.15 -7.11 20.21
C GLU A 270 -6.77 -5.99 19.35
N LYS A 271 -6.02 -4.94 19.05
CA LYS A 271 -6.47 -3.89 18.12
C LYS A 271 -6.63 -4.42 16.70
N ILE A 272 -5.70 -5.23 16.19
CA ILE A 272 -5.84 -5.92 14.89
C ILE A 272 -7.10 -6.79 14.89
N LEU A 273 -7.34 -7.57 15.95
CA LEU A 273 -8.55 -8.39 16.07
C LEU A 273 -9.82 -7.55 16.08
N THR A 274 -9.81 -6.41 16.78
CA THR A 274 -10.94 -5.47 16.80
C THR A 274 -11.23 -4.94 15.40
N MET A 275 -10.20 -4.51 14.66
CA MET A 275 -10.36 -4.04 13.28
C MET A 275 -10.86 -5.15 12.35
N TYR A 276 -10.34 -6.37 12.50
CA TYR A 276 -10.77 -7.54 11.74
C TYR A 276 -12.24 -7.90 12.03
N ASN A 277 -12.65 -7.85 13.30
CA ASN A 277 -14.04 -8.07 13.71
C ASN A 277 -14.99 -7.03 13.16
N ASP A 278 -14.62 -5.76 13.23
CA ASP A 278 -15.47 -4.67 12.75
C ASP A 278 -15.74 -4.80 11.25
N VAL A 279 -14.73 -5.22 10.47
CA VAL A 279 -14.88 -5.53 9.04
C VAL A 279 -15.83 -6.72 8.82
N LEU A 280 -15.58 -7.87 9.48
CA LEU A 280 -16.39 -9.07 9.24
C LEU A 280 -17.84 -8.97 9.76
N GLN A 281 -18.08 -8.14 10.78
CA GLN A 281 -19.41 -7.94 11.37
C GLN A 281 -20.21 -6.84 10.66
N GLY A 282 -19.66 -6.20 9.62
CA GLY A 282 -20.32 -5.09 8.91
C GLY A 282 -20.43 -3.81 9.76
N LYS A 283 -19.60 -3.65 10.80
CA LYS A 283 -19.52 -2.40 11.58
C LYS A 283 -18.63 -1.35 10.91
N ALA A 284 -17.79 -1.81 9.99
CA ALA A 284 -17.01 -0.98 9.11
C ALA A 284 -17.53 -1.20 7.68
N GLU A 285 -17.79 -0.11 6.98
CA GLU A 285 -18.31 -0.10 5.61
C GLU A 285 -17.41 0.76 4.74
N HIS A 286 -17.36 0.46 3.45
CA HIS A 286 -16.59 1.22 2.46
C HIS A 286 -15.08 1.34 2.77
N ILE A 287 -14.54 0.38 3.52
CA ILE A 287 -13.12 0.35 3.91
C ILE A 287 -12.46 -1.01 3.58
N GLY A 288 -11.35 -0.96 2.86
CA GLY A 288 -10.43 -2.07 2.71
C GLY A 288 -9.19 -1.86 3.56
N ILE A 289 -8.75 -2.87 4.30
CA ILE A 289 -7.54 -2.83 5.12
C ILE A 289 -6.58 -3.92 4.66
N ILE A 290 -5.36 -3.54 4.30
CA ILE A 290 -4.30 -4.48 3.94
C ILE A 290 -3.12 -4.26 4.88
N MET A 291 -2.72 -5.32 5.59
CA MET A 291 -1.56 -5.29 6.47
C MET A 291 -0.39 -6.13 5.93
N GLY A 292 0.77 -5.50 5.81
CA GLY A 292 2.00 -6.10 5.30
C GLY A 292 2.89 -6.67 6.40
N GLY A 293 3.25 -7.96 6.31
CA GLY A 293 4.05 -8.64 7.32
C GLY A 293 5.08 -9.63 6.77
N THR A 294 5.98 -10.08 7.64
CA THR A 294 6.87 -11.23 7.38
C THR A 294 6.21 -12.51 7.90
N PRO A 295 6.52 -13.70 7.35
CA PRO A 295 5.99 -14.97 7.86
C PRO A 295 6.24 -15.14 9.37
N GLN A 296 7.43 -14.81 9.85
CA GLN A 296 7.77 -14.84 11.27
C GLN A 296 6.87 -13.92 12.12
N CYS A 297 6.54 -12.72 11.63
CA CYS A 297 5.66 -11.81 12.35
C CYS A 297 4.24 -12.37 12.52
N ILE A 298 3.79 -13.21 11.60
CA ILE A 298 2.43 -13.75 11.59
C ILE A 298 2.38 -15.11 12.28
N GLU A 299 3.20 -16.06 11.83
CA GLU A 299 3.08 -17.49 12.13
C GLU A 299 3.79 -17.92 13.41
N ASP A 300 4.70 -17.11 13.96
CA ASP A 300 5.43 -17.45 15.17
C ASP A 300 4.44 -17.58 16.35
N SER A 301 4.43 -18.77 16.97
CA SER A 301 3.51 -19.14 18.04
C SER A 301 3.83 -18.51 19.39
N HIS A 302 5.01 -17.90 19.56
CA HIS A 302 5.44 -17.29 20.83
C HIS A 302 5.36 -15.77 20.82
N LYS A 303 5.72 -15.16 19.69
CA LYS A 303 5.81 -13.70 19.54
C LYS A 303 4.99 -13.16 18.38
N GLY A 304 4.68 -13.95 17.36
CA GLY A 304 3.91 -13.52 16.19
C GLY A 304 2.42 -13.34 16.50
N ILE A 305 1.66 -12.94 15.47
CA ILE A 305 0.20 -12.78 15.58
C ILE A 305 -0.47 -14.09 16.03
N PHE A 306 0.06 -15.24 15.60
CA PHE A 306 -0.46 -16.57 15.96
C PHE A 306 -0.21 -16.95 17.42
N SER A 307 0.58 -16.17 18.17
CA SER A 307 0.65 -16.29 19.64
C SER A 307 -0.65 -15.84 20.33
N TYR A 308 -1.50 -15.09 19.61
CA TYR A 308 -2.82 -14.70 20.07
C TYR A 308 -3.89 -15.61 19.47
N GLU A 309 -4.39 -16.55 20.28
CA GLU A 309 -5.26 -17.66 19.83
C GLU A 309 -6.50 -17.20 19.05
N ALA A 310 -7.13 -16.10 19.45
CA ALA A 310 -8.32 -15.56 18.79
C ALA A 310 -8.05 -15.03 17.37
N LEU A 311 -6.81 -14.58 17.08
CA LEU A 311 -6.41 -14.24 15.71
C LEU A 311 -5.95 -15.48 14.95
N LYS A 312 -5.20 -16.36 15.61
CA LYS A 312 -4.75 -17.63 15.01
C LYS A 312 -5.93 -18.42 14.43
N SER A 313 -6.99 -18.63 15.20
CA SER A 313 -8.15 -19.42 14.76
C SER A 313 -8.88 -18.84 13.54
N ARG A 314 -8.72 -17.55 13.25
CA ARG A 314 -9.35 -16.84 12.13
C ARG A 314 -8.45 -16.75 10.90
N LEU A 315 -7.14 -16.75 11.11
CA LEU A 315 -6.13 -16.54 10.08
C LEU A 315 -5.42 -17.83 9.66
N GLU A 316 -5.53 -18.89 10.47
CA GLU A 316 -4.96 -20.17 10.15
C GLU A 316 -5.64 -20.77 8.91
N GLU A 317 -4.83 -21.29 8.00
CA GLU A 317 -5.33 -21.91 6.76
C GLU A 317 -6.27 -23.07 7.07
N GLY A 318 -7.36 -23.13 6.30
CA GLY A 318 -8.27 -24.26 6.32
C GLY A 318 -7.54 -25.57 6.04
N ARG A 319 -7.94 -26.63 6.76
CA ARG A 319 -7.37 -27.98 6.65
C ARG A 319 -7.22 -28.47 5.20
N PHE A 320 -8.20 -28.16 4.35
CA PHE A 320 -8.24 -28.60 2.95
C PHE A 320 -7.21 -27.92 2.03
N ALA A 321 -6.88 -26.64 2.29
CA ALA A 321 -5.85 -25.94 1.54
C ALA A 321 -4.46 -26.55 1.83
N ARG A 322 -4.22 -26.86 3.11
CA ARG A 322 -2.95 -27.45 3.58
C ARG A 322 -2.70 -28.86 3.05
N GLU A 323 -3.73 -29.71 3.03
CA GLU A 323 -3.60 -31.12 2.63
C GLU A 323 -3.41 -31.32 1.12
N LYS A 324 -3.93 -30.41 0.29
CA LYS A 324 -3.86 -30.53 -1.19
C LYS A 324 -2.92 -29.52 -1.87
N GLY A 325 -2.26 -28.64 -1.11
CA GLY A 325 -1.35 -27.63 -1.65
C GLY A 325 -2.05 -26.55 -2.49
N TYR A 326 -3.37 -26.42 -2.39
CA TYR A 326 -4.11 -25.38 -3.11
C TYR A 326 -3.87 -24.01 -2.48
N ARG A 327 -3.66 -22.99 -3.32
CA ARG A 327 -3.58 -21.60 -2.90
C ARG A 327 -4.99 -21.04 -2.78
N ASP A 328 -5.41 -20.74 -1.56
CA ASP A 328 -6.68 -20.06 -1.30
C ASP A 328 -6.45 -18.53 -1.34
N MET A 329 -6.70 -17.91 -2.49
CA MET A 329 -6.60 -16.46 -2.66
C MET A 329 -7.78 -15.70 -2.03
N LEU A 330 -8.82 -16.38 -1.55
CA LEU A 330 -9.93 -15.79 -0.80
C LEU A 330 -9.67 -15.78 0.72
N SER A 331 -8.59 -16.44 1.16
CA SER A 331 -8.15 -16.42 2.55
C SER A 331 -7.74 -15.01 3.02
N PRO A 332 -7.98 -14.65 4.29
CA PRO A 332 -7.47 -13.41 4.88
C PRO A 332 -5.96 -13.22 4.71
N ILE A 333 -5.18 -14.30 4.58
CA ILE A 333 -3.74 -14.25 4.33
C ILE A 333 -3.43 -14.57 2.87
N ILE A 334 -2.81 -13.61 2.17
CA ILE A 334 -2.20 -13.81 0.85
C ILE A 334 -0.69 -14.01 1.05
N ARG A 335 -0.20 -15.20 0.68
CA ARG A 335 1.21 -15.59 0.85
C ARG A 335 2.01 -15.35 -0.42
N LEU A 336 3.02 -14.50 -0.33
CA LEU A 336 3.92 -14.21 -1.43
C LEU A 336 5.08 -15.21 -1.45
N ALA A 337 5.07 -16.09 -2.45
CA ALA A 337 6.25 -16.85 -2.85
C ALA A 337 7.37 -15.91 -3.34
N PRO A 338 8.67 -16.23 -3.22
CA PRO A 338 9.71 -15.49 -3.96
C PRO A 338 9.46 -15.51 -5.47
N LEU A 339 10.01 -14.53 -6.20
CA LEU A 339 9.98 -14.57 -7.67
C LEU A 339 10.74 -15.80 -8.18
N SER A 340 10.17 -16.48 -9.16
CA SER A 340 10.80 -17.58 -9.89
C SER A 340 11.93 -17.07 -10.79
N HIS A 341 12.80 -17.98 -11.24
CA HIS A 341 13.87 -17.66 -12.19
C HIS A 341 13.31 -17.05 -13.49
N GLU A 342 12.19 -17.56 -13.98
CA GLU A 342 11.50 -17.05 -15.17
C GLU A 342 10.98 -15.62 -14.95
N GLU A 343 10.35 -15.35 -13.79
CA GLU A 343 9.88 -14.00 -13.46
C GLU A 343 11.04 -13.02 -13.27
N LEU A 344 12.16 -13.45 -12.70
CA LEU A 344 13.37 -12.63 -12.59
C LEU A 344 13.96 -12.33 -13.97
N PHE A 345 13.98 -13.31 -14.88
CA PHE A 345 14.43 -13.13 -16.26
C PHE A 345 13.60 -12.06 -16.99
N VAL A 346 12.27 -12.18 -16.95
CA VAL A 346 11.36 -11.18 -17.55
C VAL A 346 11.56 -9.80 -16.91
N LEU A 347 11.84 -9.74 -15.60
CA LEU A 347 12.10 -8.48 -14.91
C LEU A 347 13.37 -7.80 -15.42
N VAL A 348 14.50 -8.51 -15.52
CA VAL A 348 15.75 -7.93 -16.03
C VAL A 348 15.65 -7.54 -17.50
N GLU A 349 14.92 -8.29 -18.32
CA GLU A 349 14.63 -7.92 -19.72
C GLU A 349 13.88 -6.58 -19.78
N LYS A 350 12.80 -6.43 -19.01
CA LYS A 350 12.03 -5.18 -18.91
C LYS A 350 12.91 -4.01 -18.44
N LEU A 351 13.76 -4.22 -17.45
CA LEU A 351 14.66 -3.18 -16.95
C LEU A 351 15.68 -2.73 -18.00
N ALA A 352 16.23 -3.67 -18.77
CA ALA A 352 17.14 -3.33 -19.86
C ALA A 352 16.44 -2.48 -20.93
N LEU A 353 15.22 -2.85 -21.33
CA LEU A 353 14.42 -2.08 -22.29
C LEU A 353 14.14 -0.66 -21.78
N ILE A 354 13.73 -0.51 -20.52
CA ILE A 354 13.47 0.81 -19.91
C ILE A 354 14.75 1.66 -19.85
N HIS A 355 15.89 1.05 -19.52
CA HIS A 355 17.19 1.74 -19.49
C HIS A 355 17.62 2.21 -20.89
N GLY A 356 17.48 1.35 -21.90
CA GLY A 356 17.72 1.69 -23.31
C GLY A 356 16.85 2.86 -23.80
N GLU A 357 15.55 2.83 -23.48
CA GLU A 357 14.62 3.92 -23.82
C GLU A 357 14.93 5.23 -23.07
N LEU A 358 15.43 5.15 -21.84
CA LEU A 358 15.77 6.32 -21.04
C LEU A 358 16.99 7.07 -21.60
N TYR A 359 18.02 6.34 -22.02
CA TYR A 359 19.30 6.89 -22.50
C TYR A 359 19.45 6.88 -24.04
N ASP A 360 18.38 6.58 -24.76
CA ASP A 360 18.32 6.55 -26.24
C ASP A 360 19.40 5.66 -26.89
N TYR A 361 19.62 4.45 -26.34
CA TYR A 361 20.52 3.46 -26.97
C TYR A 361 19.85 2.09 -27.13
N THR A 362 20.31 1.34 -28.12
CA THR A 362 19.87 -0.04 -28.34
C THR A 362 20.65 -0.97 -27.43
N VAL A 363 19.93 -1.68 -26.57
CA VAL A 363 20.49 -2.74 -25.72
C VAL A 363 21.06 -3.84 -26.62
N LYS A 364 22.35 -4.15 -26.46
CA LYS A 364 23.05 -5.18 -27.24
C LYS A 364 23.09 -6.56 -26.56
N LEU A 365 22.33 -6.74 -25.48
CA LEU A 365 22.30 -7.97 -24.69
C LEU A 365 21.53 -9.08 -25.42
N LYS A 366 22.09 -10.29 -25.41
CA LYS A 366 21.42 -11.50 -25.87
C LYS A 366 20.80 -12.23 -24.67
N GLN A 367 19.86 -13.15 -24.94
CA GLN A 367 19.25 -13.99 -23.91
C GLN A 367 20.28 -14.72 -23.04
N GLU A 368 21.36 -15.22 -23.64
CA GLU A 368 22.48 -15.85 -22.95
C GLU A 368 23.13 -14.95 -21.89
N ASP A 369 23.23 -13.65 -22.15
CA ASP A 369 23.89 -12.71 -21.26
C ASP A 369 23.03 -12.43 -20.01
N TYR A 370 21.70 -12.39 -20.17
CA TYR A 370 20.75 -12.29 -19.05
C TYR A 370 20.79 -13.55 -18.18
N LEU A 371 20.82 -14.74 -18.79
CA LEU A 371 20.94 -16.01 -18.07
C LEU A 371 22.27 -16.09 -17.32
N CYS A 372 23.37 -15.72 -17.96
CA CYS A 372 24.69 -15.70 -17.35
C CYS A 372 24.74 -14.75 -16.14
N PHE A 373 24.17 -13.55 -16.25
CA PHE A 373 24.07 -12.62 -15.12
C PHE A 373 23.28 -13.23 -13.95
N LEU A 374 22.07 -13.76 -14.22
CA LEU A 374 21.23 -14.35 -13.17
C LEU A 374 21.91 -15.55 -12.51
N GLN A 375 22.54 -16.43 -13.29
CA GLN A 375 23.30 -17.56 -12.76
C GLN A 375 24.47 -17.09 -11.89
N THR A 376 25.19 -16.04 -12.30
CA THR A 376 26.31 -15.48 -11.54
C THR A 376 25.84 -14.94 -10.19
N GLU A 377 24.79 -14.13 -10.18
CA GLU A 377 24.24 -13.55 -8.96
C GLU A 377 23.63 -14.61 -8.02
N LEU A 378 22.96 -15.62 -8.58
CA LEU A 378 22.39 -16.70 -7.77
C LEU A 378 23.46 -17.68 -7.25
N SER A 379 24.56 -17.88 -7.98
CA SER A 379 25.66 -18.79 -7.60
C SER A 379 26.66 -18.16 -6.65
N ARG A 380 26.78 -16.82 -6.64
CA ARG A 380 27.68 -16.06 -5.77
C ARG A 380 27.46 -16.34 -4.28
N VAL A 381 26.32 -16.93 -3.90
CA VAL A 381 25.89 -17.04 -2.51
C VAL A 381 25.40 -18.46 -2.19
N GLY A 382 26.32 -19.42 -2.26
CA GLY A 382 26.20 -20.69 -1.56
C GLY A 382 26.38 -20.49 -0.05
N ALA A 383 25.48 -21.08 0.74
CA ALA A 383 25.42 -21.10 2.22
C ALA A 383 25.03 -19.76 2.90
N ASP A 384 23.83 -19.75 3.49
CA ASP A 384 23.32 -18.81 4.52
C ASP A 384 22.76 -17.42 4.15
N SER A 385 22.83 -16.94 2.91
CA SER A 385 22.22 -15.65 2.52
C SER A 385 21.41 -15.75 1.22
N LYS A 386 20.08 -15.61 1.29
CA LYS A 386 19.23 -15.56 0.08
C LYS A 386 19.33 -14.19 -0.57
N VAL A 387 19.95 -14.11 -1.76
CA VAL A 387 19.95 -12.89 -2.58
C VAL A 387 18.52 -12.42 -2.78
N THR A 388 18.28 -11.15 -2.49
CA THR A 388 16.95 -10.56 -2.66
C THR A 388 16.79 -10.02 -4.08
N PRO A 389 15.58 -10.07 -4.68
CA PRO A 389 15.32 -9.42 -5.97
C PRO A 389 15.76 -7.94 -6.02
N ARG A 390 15.74 -7.24 -4.87
CA ARG A 390 16.24 -5.87 -4.76
C ARG A 390 17.73 -5.75 -5.11
N GLU A 391 18.56 -6.68 -4.64
CA GLU A 391 20.00 -6.68 -4.93
C GLU A 391 20.25 -7.00 -6.39
N ILE A 392 19.58 -8.03 -6.93
CA ILE A 392 19.64 -8.40 -8.35
C ILE A 392 19.30 -7.20 -9.24
N ILE A 393 18.22 -6.48 -8.94
CA ILE A 393 17.81 -5.29 -9.70
C ILE A 393 18.88 -4.18 -9.64
N ARG A 394 19.43 -3.90 -8.45
CA ARG A 394 20.43 -2.85 -8.28
C ARG A 394 21.69 -3.17 -9.06
N ASP A 395 22.19 -4.40 -8.91
CA ASP A 395 23.44 -4.84 -9.51
C ASP A 395 23.29 -4.96 -11.04
N PHE A 396 22.09 -5.33 -11.53
CA PHE A 396 21.77 -5.29 -12.96
C PHE A 396 21.73 -3.86 -13.52
N ILE A 397 21.14 -2.90 -12.81
CA ILE A 397 21.15 -1.49 -13.23
C ILE A 397 22.57 -0.94 -13.25
N GLU A 398 23.42 -1.34 -12.30
CA GLU A 398 24.84 -1.00 -12.29
C GLU A 398 25.56 -1.58 -13.51
N LEU A 399 25.34 -2.85 -13.83
CA LEU A 399 25.87 -3.49 -15.04
C LEU A 399 25.48 -2.73 -16.32
N LEU A 400 24.20 -2.34 -16.46
CA LEU A 400 23.72 -1.56 -17.60
C LEU A 400 24.40 -0.18 -17.68
N ASN A 401 24.60 0.49 -16.56
CA ASN A 401 25.31 1.77 -16.52
C ASN A 401 26.77 1.62 -16.96
N LEU A 402 27.46 0.58 -16.48
CA LEU A 402 28.86 0.29 -16.85
C LEU A 402 28.99 -0.07 -18.32
N SER A 403 28.08 -0.88 -18.86
CA SER A 403 28.03 -1.24 -20.28
C SER A 403 27.77 -0.02 -21.16
N MET A 404 26.90 0.90 -20.74
CA MET A 404 26.63 2.14 -21.46
C MET A 404 27.84 3.09 -21.48
N GLN A 405 28.56 3.19 -20.36
CA GLN A 405 29.75 4.05 -20.25
C GLN A 405 30.96 3.48 -20.99
N ASN A 406 31.11 2.16 -21.04
CA ASN A 406 32.25 1.46 -21.64
C ASN A 406 31.81 0.68 -22.89
N LYS A 407 31.54 1.41 -23.99
CA LYS A 407 30.99 0.84 -25.24
C LYS A 407 31.86 -0.21 -25.93
N ASP A 408 33.16 -0.25 -25.60
CA ASP A 408 34.16 -1.13 -26.21
C ASP A 408 34.43 -2.41 -25.40
N THR A 409 33.86 -2.54 -24.20
CA THR A 409 34.08 -3.68 -23.31
C THR A 409 32.95 -4.70 -23.48
N ASP A 410 33.31 -5.96 -23.75
CA ASP A 410 32.33 -7.06 -23.75
C ASP A 410 31.74 -7.24 -22.35
N ILE A 411 30.42 -7.44 -22.27
CA ILE A 411 29.70 -7.50 -21.00
C ILE A 411 30.12 -8.73 -20.19
N ARG A 412 30.56 -9.79 -20.87
CA ARG A 412 31.14 -10.99 -20.25
C ARG A 412 32.43 -10.68 -19.46
N THR A 413 33.20 -9.68 -19.90
CA THR A 413 34.39 -9.20 -19.19
C THR A 413 34.02 -8.38 -17.95
N ILE A 414 32.87 -7.70 -17.97
CA ILE A 414 32.35 -6.96 -16.81
C ILE A 414 31.73 -7.93 -15.79
N LEU A 415 31.07 -8.99 -16.26
CA LEU A 415 30.50 -10.07 -15.44
C LEU A 415 31.56 -10.99 -14.82
N GLY A 416 32.79 -11.04 -15.36
CA GLY A 416 33.77 -12.05 -14.98
C GLY A 416 35.21 -11.79 -15.42
N GLY A 417 35.72 -10.56 -15.26
CA GLY A 417 37.16 -10.26 -15.36
C GLY A 417 37.96 -10.90 -14.21
N GLY A 418 38.15 -12.21 -14.24
CA GLY A 418 39.01 -12.97 -13.32
C GLY A 418 38.58 -14.42 -13.13
N ASN A 419 39.13 -15.34 -13.94
CA ASN A 419 39.18 -16.80 -13.73
C ASN A 419 37.93 -17.48 -13.11
N PHE A 420 36.94 -17.79 -13.95
CA PHE A 420 36.05 -18.91 -13.67
C PHE A 420 36.67 -20.18 -14.27
N THR A 421 37.32 -20.99 -13.43
CA THR A 421 37.40 -22.43 -13.70
C THR A 421 35.98 -22.98 -13.55
N PHE A 422 35.49 -23.71 -14.56
CA PHE A 422 34.41 -24.67 -14.36
C PHE A 422 34.81 -25.49 -13.13
N ALA A 423 34.14 -25.29 -11.99
CA ALA A 423 34.26 -26.24 -10.92
C ALA A 423 33.66 -27.51 -11.48
N GLU A 424 34.52 -28.49 -11.79
CA GLU A 424 34.12 -29.80 -12.26
C GLU A 424 32.90 -30.26 -11.46
N ASP A 425 31.86 -30.61 -12.21
CA ASP A 425 30.69 -31.27 -11.74
C ASP A 425 31.05 -32.36 -10.73
N ARG A 426 30.74 -32.09 -9.46
CA ARG A 426 30.32 -33.14 -8.53
C ARG A 426 28.80 -33.21 -8.46
N ILE A 427 28.15 -33.09 -9.62
CA ILE A 427 26.87 -33.72 -9.91
C ILE A 427 26.99 -34.17 -11.37
N GLY A 428 27.34 -35.45 -11.57
CA GLY A 428 27.73 -35.98 -12.87
C GLY A 428 26.76 -35.63 -14.00
N GLU A 429 27.33 -35.40 -15.18
CA GLU A 429 26.69 -35.07 -16.47
C GLU A 429 25.60 -36.07 -16.94
N GLU A 430 25.25 -37.09 -16.16
CA GLU A 430 24.11 -37.99 -16.44
C GLU A 430 22.77 -37.50 -15.87
N ALA A 431 22.76 -36.52 -14.94
CA ALA A 431 21.51 -36.07 -14.30
C ALA A 431 20.80 -34.91 -15.05
N ILE A 432 21.53 -34.11 -15.83
CA ILE A 432 20.95 -32.96 -16.55
C ILE A 432 20.26 -33.40 -17.86
N HIS A 433 20.64 -34.56 -18.41
CA HIS A 433 20.03 -35.11 -19.62
C HIS A 433 18.80 -36.01 -19.39
N GLN A 434 18.51 -36.43 -18.14
CA GLN A 434 17.33 -37.27 -17.85
C GLN A 434 16.04 -36.48 -17.57
N GLU A 435 16.10 -35.23 -17.09
CA GLU A 435 14.89 -34.40 -16.90
C GLU A 435 14.39 -33.72 -18.20
N PHE A 436 15.12 -33.88 -19.32
CA PHE A 436 14.71 -33.39 -20.64
C PHE A 436 14.40 -34.51 -21.66
N ALA A 437 14.38 -35.78 -21.24
CA ALA A 437 14.11 -36.93 -22.13
C ALA A 437 12.65 -37.43 -22.10
N ASP A 438 11.82 -37.03 -21.13
CA ASP A 438 10.44 -37.53 -20.97
C ASP A 438 9.35 -36.62 -21.58
N PHE A 439 9.72 -35.72 -22.50
CA PHE A 439 8.76 -34.96 -23.31
C PHE A 439 9.14 -34.95 -24.80
N GLU A 440 9.24 -36.14 -25.40
CA GLU A 440 8.93 -36.35 -26.82
C GLU A 440 8.06 -37.60 -27.01
N LEU A 441 6.75 -37.44 -26.77
CA LEU A 441 5.59 -37.82 -27.62
C LEU A 441 4.28 -37.87 -26.83
#